data_AF-A0A017SDP6-F1
#
_entry.id   AF-A0A017SDP6-F1
#
_cell.length_a   1.000
_cell.length_b   1.000
_cell.length_c   1.000
_cell.angle_alpha   90.00
_cell.angle_beta   90.00
_cell.angle_gamma   90.00
#
_symmetry.space_group_name_H-M   'P 1'
#
loop_
_entity.id
_entity.type
_entity.pdbx_description
1 polymer ?
#
loop_
_entity_poly.entity_id
_entity_poly.type
_entity_poly.pdbx_seq_one_letter_code
_entity_poly.pdbx_strand_id
1 'polypeptide(L)'
;MFLRPTKRACDGCISRKVRCSGTWPCDTCRSGPKQINCTYFKPARKRGPKVRRPAEIPSDRMPSGCRVSANDLAETTPRDGFVIERSPDSARSWSQTIPQATLAYIVREYQRSSYSVWPVINVKVLLQRLESDNDPSTYCLALALCAATMAQLQLAPLINGDREIECKLLATECLHLREEIKYREHLDARSVLVSLFLHVYHAKINKRNSAMLFIQEAISGARLLKLDDDGMVAREWSKDENVIANCDILFTLLWVSERGYAMHLGLKPSYKSPTWLSDRAQTSENAHVQGLIEHARLFAALDGVITGESNLAGLPASTLTETEAALSTLSLGQGERAPTRMADYCITKEWMRIIIWQEALSRHLLSSTSYLELMTFRFPVHVGRDLLCSLQGFSRSDLLPLGRDQLLKCFEITNSLADTVLCTSFIVASFQGFHVGPQDLLHALYQKLLPFLDQDQTLKSILHVKTAKSLVTAPARALYLGINEQWLGEDQNNDSIDSCLDLATNVRSAISDIPDYSV
;
A
#
# COMPACT_ATOMS: atom_id res chain seq x y z
N MET A 1 -4.95 18.86 -0.21
CA MET A 1 -4.50 18.89 1.20
C MET A 1 -5.65 19.42 2.07
N PHE A 2 -6.41 18.56 2.76
CA PHE A 2 -7.46 18.98 3.69
C PHE A 2 -6.92 19.01 5.13
N LEU A 3 -7.08 20.14 5.81
CA LEU A 3 -6.58 20.41 7.17
C LEU A 3 -7.34 19.54 8.20
N ARG A 4 -6.64 18.58 8.81
CA ARG A 4 -7.14 17.83 9.98
C ARG A 4 -7.26 18.77 11.19
N PRO A 5 -8.23 18.58 12.11
CA PRO A 5 -8.22 19.23 13.41
C PRO A 5 -6.93 18.83 14.15
N THR A 6 -6.03 19.78 14.36
CA THR A 6 -4.81 19.53 15.13
C THR A 6 -5.19 19.31 16.60
N LYS A 7 -4.71 18.24 17.25
CA LYS A 7 -4.85 17.99 18.71
C LYS A 7 -4.15 19.04 19.61
N ARG A 8 -3.84 20.22 19.06
CA ARG A 8 -3.10 21.31 19.68
C ARG A 8 -3.90 22.61 19.51
N ALA A 9 -3.84 23.49 20.51
CA ALA A 9 -4.36 24.85 20.41
C ALA A 9 -3.53 25.70 19.42
N CYS A 10 -4.19 26.59 18.66
CA CYS A 10 -3.51 27.53 17.76
C CYS A 10 -2.63 28.52 18.52
N ASP A 11 -1.69 29.15 17.82
CA ASP A 11 -0.70 30.06 18.40
C ASP A 11 -1.36 31.29 19.05
N GLY A 12 -2.45 31.79 18.46
CA GLY A 12 -3.23 32.91 19.00
C GLY A 12 -4.05 32.56 20.25
N CYS A 13 -4.43 31.30 20.44
CA CYS A 13 -5.06 30.84 21.69
C CYS A 13 -4.02 30.53 22.76
N ILE A 14 -2.86 29.98 22.38
CA ILE A 14 -1.74 29.73 23.29
C ILE A 14 -1.21 31.03 23.87
N SER A 15 -1.00 32.08 23.06
CA SER A 15 -0.49 33.37 23.52
C SER A 15 -1.43 34.06 24.50
N ARG A 16 -2.74 33.98 24.23
CA ARG A 16 -3.79 34.55 25.08
C ARG A 16 -4.18 33.66 26.27
N LYS A 17 -3.66 32.43 26.35
CA LYS A 17 -3.99 31.42 27.36
C LYS A 17 -5.50 31.14 27.45
N VAL A 18 -6.18 31.06 26.30
CA VAL A 18 -7.61 30.77 26.19
C VAL A 18 -7.86 29.41 25.52
N ARG A 19 -9.05 28.84 25.72
CA ARG A 19 -9.43 27.54 25.13
C ARG A 19 -9.53 27.67 23.60
N CYS A 20 -8.98 26.70 22.88
CA CYS A 20 -9.03 26.61 21.42
C CYS A 20 -9.92 25.45 21.01
N SER A 21 -10.82 25.67 20.04
CA SER A 21 -11.69 24.62 19.50
C SER A 21 -11.02 23.71 18.46
N GLY A 22 -9.82 24.09 17.98
CA GLY A 22 -9.03 23.25 17.07
C GLY A 22 -9.53 23.20 15.62
N THR A 23 -10.62 23.89 15.29
CA THR A 23 -11.06 24.19 13.93
C THR A 23 -10.21 25.31 13.31
N TRP A 24 -10.17 25.43 11.98
CA TRP A 24 -9.44 26.50 11.30
C TRP A 24 -10.39 27.38 10.45
N PRO A 25 -10.52 28.68 10.75
CA PRO A 25 -10.05 29.36 11.96
C PRO A 25 -10.87 28.94 13.20
N CYS A 26 -10.19 28.93 14.37
CA CYS A 26 -10.78 28.51 15.64
C CYS A 26 -11.88 29.46 16.12
N ASP A 27 -12.88 28.98 16.84
CA ASP A 27 -14.04 29.79 17.24
C ASP A 27 -13.63 30.99 18.11
N THR A 28 -12.71 30.76 19.06
CA THR A 28 -12.10 31.81 19.92
C THR A 28 -11.25 32.83 19.14
N CYS A 29 -10.80 32.46 17.95
CA CYS A 29 -10.03 33.32 17.05
C CYS A 29 -10.98 34.13 16.15
N ARG A 30 -12.11 33.52 15.77
CA ARG A 30 -13.17 34.08 14.94
C ARG A 30 -14.03 35.09 15.69
N SER A 31 -14.36 34.82 16.96
CA SER A 31 -15.21 35.69 17.79
C SER A 31 -14.46 36.78 18.56
N GLY A 32 -13.14 36.90 18.35
CA GLY A 32 -12.31 37.87 19.06
C GLY A 32 -12.53 39.30 18.56
N PRO A 33 -12.50 40.32 19.44
CA PRO A 33 -12.68 41.73 19.06
C PRO A 33 -11.53 42.34 18.24
N LYS A 34 -10.46 41.58 17.99
CA LYS A 34 -9.33 41.97 17.12
C LYS A 34 -9.13 40.89 16.07
N GLN A 35 -8.85 41.31 14.83
CA GLN A 35 -8.61 40.44 13.68
C GLN A 35 -7.28 39.69 13.86
N ILE A 36 -7.33 38.54 14.55
CA ILE A 36 -6.16 37.73 14.89
C ILE A 36 -6.09 36.53 13.95
N ASN A 37 -4.97 36.38 13.26
CA ASN A 37 -4.72 35.24 12.37
C ASN A 37 -4.61 33.95 13.19
N CYS A 38 -5.49 32.99 12.91
CA CYS A 38 -5.46 31.65 13.49
C CYS A 38 -4.34 30.84 12.82
N THR A 39 -3.18 30.75 13.47
CA THR A 39 -1.99 30.10 12.92
C THR A 39 -1.43 29.01 13.83
N TYR A 40 -0.61 28.13 13.25
CA TYR A 40 0.01 26.98 13.93
C TYR A 40 1.53 26.89 13.64
N PHE A 41 2.15 28.02 13.31
CA PHE A 41 3.52 28.09 12.82
C PHE A 41 4.57 27.93 13.93
N LYS A 42 4.23 28.15 15.22
CA LYS A 42 5.21 27.98 16.30
C LYS A 42 5.43 26.48 16.57
N PRO A 43 6.66 25.95 16.64
CA PRO A 43 6.91 24.55 16.99
C PRO A 43 6.41 24.23 18.41
N ALA A 44 5.83 23.04 18.61
CA ALA A 44 5.39 22.61 19.94
C ALA A 44 6.61 22.35 20.82
N ARG A 45 6.78 23.13 21.89
CA ARG A 45 7.84 22.88 22.87
C ARG A 45 7.50 21.60 23.65
N LYS A 46 8.38 20.60 23.62
CA LYS A 46 8.30 19.42 24.50
C LYS A 46 8.39 19.93 25.94
N ARG A 47 7.35 19.67 26.76
CA ARG A 47 7.48 19.85 28.21
C ARG A 47 8.48 18.79 28.68
N GLY A 48 9.53 19.22 29.37
CA GLY A 48 10.49 18.30 29.98
C GLY A 48 9.82 17.35 30.99
N PRO A 49 10.54 16.31 31.44
CA PRO A 49 10.01 15.31 32.37
C PRO A 49 9.37 15.98 33.58
N LYS A 50 8.12 15.61 33.86
CA LYS A 50 7.35 16.11 34.99
C LYS A 50 7.87 15.41 36.25
N VAL A 51 8.88 15.98 36.90
CA VAL A 51 9.36 15.52 38.21
C VAL A 51 8.18 15.62 39.19
N ARG A 52 7.69 14.48 39.67
CA ARG A 52 6.75 14.43 40.80
C ARG A 52 7.57 14.69 42.06
N ARG A 53 7.27 15.75 42.80
CA ARG A 53 7.67 15.88 44.20
C ARG A 53 6.44 15.82 45.11
N PRO A 54 6.56 15.24 46.31
CA PRO A 54 5.46 15.05 47.24
C PRO A 54 4.99 16.38 47.83
N ALA A 55 3.73 16.39 48.27
CA ALA A 55 3.09 17.51 48.95
C ALA A 55 3.71 17.79 50.32
N GLU A 56 3.90 19.06 50.66
CA GLU A 56 3.51 19.72 51.93
C GLU A 56 3.95 21.21 51.94
N ILE A 57 3.25 22.02 52.73
CA ILE A 57 3.16 23.51 52.75
C ILE A 57 3.87 24.02 54.06
N PRO A 58 4.05 25.34 54.34
CA PRO A 58 4.87 26.40 53.74
C PRO A 58 5.95 26.97 54.72
N SER A 59 6.84 27.87 54.24
CA SER A 59 7.25 29.15 54.89
C SER A 59 8.74 29.53 54.68
N ASP A 60 8.91 30.80 54.31
CA ASP A 60 10.00 31.75 54.60
C ASP A 60 11.44 31.64 54.02
N ARG A 61 11.77 32.72 53.28
CA ARG A 61 13.03 33.50 53.24
C ARG A 61 14.26 32.94 52.46
N MET A 62 14.40 33.48 51.25
CA MET A 62 15.58 34.04 50.53
C MET A 62 16.93 34.16 51.29
N PRO A 63 18.08 34.46 50.62
CA PRO A 63 18.77 33.87 49.46
C PRO A 63 20.26 33.51 49.77
N SER A 64 20.99 32.90 48.83
CA SER A 64 22.36 33.27 48.37
C SER A 64 23.23 32.07 47.94
N GLY A 65 24.03 32.26 46.88
CA GLY A 65 25.41 31.73 46.87
C GLY A 65 25.78 30.61 45.88
N CYS A 66 26.36 31.03 44.74
CA CYS A 66 27.58 30.53 44.09
C CYS A 66 27.96 29.03 43.93
N ARG A 67 28.19 28.70 42.64
CA ARG A 67 29.42 28.18 41.99
C ARG A 67 30.03 26.79 42.35
N VAL A 68 30.07 25.96 41.29
CA VAL A 68 31.21 25.20 40.69
C VAL A 68 32.25 24.55 41.63
N SER A 69 32.41 23.22 41.59
CA SER A 69 33.47 22.52 40.82
C SER A 69 33.57 21.02 41.16
N ALA A 70 34.38 20.36 40.34
CA ALA A 70 34.61 18.94 40.09
C ALA A 70 35.23 18.08 41.22
N ASN A 71 35.05 16.76 41.00
CA ASN A 71 35.86 15.60 41.37
C ASN A 71 36.13 15.29 42.85
N ASP A 72 35.76 14.06 43.26
CA ASP A 72 36.74 13.12 43.81
C ASP A 72 36.19 11.67 43.86
N LEU A 73 37.11 10.73 43.66
CA LEU A 73 36.94 9.28 43.72
C LEU A 73 36.91 8.80 45.18
N ALA A 74 36.02 7.86 45.52
CA ALA A 74 36.26 6.89 46.59
C ALA A 74 35.30 5.69 46.50
N GLU A 75 35.87 4.50 46.58
CA GLU A 75 35.19 3.21 46.74
C GLU A 75 34.27 3.18 47.96
N THR A 76 33.12 2.51 47.82
CA THR A 76 32.51 1.81 48.96
C THR A 76 31.68 0.64 48.45
N THR A 77 31.94 -0.50 49.07
CA THR A 77 31.37 -1.84 48.87
C THR A 77 29.84 -1.87 48.90
N PRO A 78 29.17 -2.71 48.08
CA PRO A 78 27.73 -2.96 48.23
C PRO A 78 27.50 -4.02 49.30
N ARG A 79 26.67 -3.65 50.28
CA ARG A 79 26.15 -4.49 51.36
C ARG A 79 24.97 -5.32 50.84
N ASP A 80 24.92 -6.56 51.29
CA ASP A 80 23.92 -7.60 51.02
C ASP A 80 22.48 -7.13 50.82
N GLY A 81 21.84 -7.69 49.78
CA GLY A 81 20.41 -7.55 49.51
C GLY A 81 19.91 -8.67 48.59
N PHE A 82 19.57 -9.81 49.18
CA PHE A 82 18.67 -10.87 48.69
C PHE A 82 18.66 -11.14 47.17
N VAL A 83 19.55 -12.03 46.75
CA VAL A 83 19.38 -12.80 45.51
C VAL A 83 18.28 -13.82 45.75
N ILE A 84 17.10 -13.62 45.14
CA ILE A 84 16.21 -14.74 44.86
C ILE A 84 16.91 -15.51 43.74
N GLU A 85 17.65 -16.56 44.09
CA GLU A 85 18.11 -17.58 43.16
C GLU A 85 16.86 -18.19 42.52
N ARG A 86 16.53 -17.74 41.30
CA ARG A 86 15.73 -18.56 40.41
C ARG A 86 16.62 -19.73 40.01
N SER A 87 16.33 -20.89 40.59
CA SER A 87 16.84 -22.18 40.13
C SER A 87 16.76 -22.26 38.60
N PRO A 88 17.83 -22.65 37.88
CA PRO A 88 17.84 -22.73 36.41
C PRO A 88 17.10 -23.95 35.84
N ASP A 89 16.37 -24.72 36.65
CA ASP A 89 15.80 -26.00 36.23
C ASP A 89 14.29 -25.92 35.99
N SER A 90 13.93 -25.25 34.90
CA SER A 90 12.84 -25.68 34.02
C SER A 90 12.94 -24.90 32.72
N ALA A 91 13.82 -25.35 31.83
CA ALA A 91 13.67 -25.02 30.41
C ALA A 91 12.24 -25.42 30.03
N ARG A 92 11.32 -24.45 29.92
CA ARG A 92 9.99 -24.71 29.38
C ARG A 92 10.20 -25.34 28.02
N SER A 93 9.86 -26.62 27.90
CA SER A 93 9.73 -27.27 26.60
C SER A 93 8.72 -26.45 25.81
N TRP A 94 9.18 -25.80 24.75
CA TRP A 94 8.30 -25.05 23.87
C TRP A 94 7.29 -26.05 23.27
N SER A 95 6.03 -25.64 23.17
CA SER A 95 4.95 -26.51 22.70
C SER A 95 4.10 -25.77 21.68
N GLN A 96 3.56 -26.53 20.72
CA GLN A 96 2.66 -25.97 19.73
C GLN A 96 1.32 -25.64 20.39
N THR A 97 1.05 -24.35 20.57
CA THR A 97 -0.15 -23.84 21.25
C THR A 97 -1.37 -23.73 20.34
N ILE A 98 -1.17 -23.75 19.01
CA ILE A 98 -2.20 -23.63 17.99
C ILE A 98 -2.45 -25.01 17.38
N PRO A 99 -3.72 -25.46 17.30
CA PRO A 99 -4.06 -26.74 16.68
C PRO A 99 -3.56 -26.82 15.25
N GLN A 100 -2.95 -27.95 14.92
CA GLN A 100 -2.41 -28.19 13.59
C GLN A 100 -3.45 -28.10 12.48
N ALA A 101 -4.66 -28.61 12.71
CA ALA A 101 -5.76 -28.52 11.75
C ALA A 101 -6.10 -27.07 11.37
N THR A 102 -5.99 -26.14 12.33
CA THR A 102 -6.20 -24.71 12.12
C THR A 102 -5.12 -24.12 11.22
N LEU A 103 -3.84 -24.39 11.53
CA LEU A 103 -2.72 -23.94 10.68
C LEU A 103 -2.84 -24.52 9.27
N ALA A 104 -3.16 -25.81 9.15
CA ALA A 104 -3.31 -26.48 7.85
C ALA A 104 -4.43 -25.87 6.99
N TYR A 105 -5.56 -25.48 7.60
CA TYR A 105 -6.62 -24.75 6.90
C TYR A 105 -6.12 -23.41 6.35
N ILE A 106 -5.48 -22.59 7.19
CA ILE A 106 -5.03 -21.25 6.77
C ILE A 106 -3.90 -21.34 5.73
N VAL A 107 -2.96 -22.29 5.87
CA VAL A 107 -1.90 -22.54 4.90
C VAL A 107 -2.49 -22.94 3.53
N ARG A 108 -3.60 -23.70 3.50
CA ARG A 108 -4.31 -24.01 2.25
C ARG A 108 -4.98 -22.77 1.65
N GLU A 109 -5.52 -21.88 2.47
CA GLU A 109 -6.05 -20.59 1.98
C GLU A 109 -4.94 -19.70 1.41
N TYR A 110 -3.74 -19.73 2.00
CA TYR A 110 -2.56 -19.10 1.41
C TYR A 110 -2.26 -19.70 0.03
N GLN A 111 -2.19 -21.03 -0.11
CA GLN A 111 -1.93 -21.69 -1.39
C GLN A 111 -2.92 -21.27 -2.47
N ARG A 112 -4.20 -21.17 -2.11
CA ARG A 112 -5.30 -20.89 -3.03
C ARG A 112 -5.35 -19.43 -3.48
N SER A 113 -5.14 -18.49 -2.55
CA SER A 113 -5.49 -17.08 -2.77
C SER A 113 -4.31 -16.11 -2.70
N SER A 114 -3.23 -16.48 -2.01
CA SER A 114 -2.11 -15.57 -1.69
C SER A 114 -0.76 -16.04 -2.24
N TYR A 115 -0.63 -17.31 -2.63
CA TYR A 115 0.62 -17.87 -3.19
C TYR A 115 1.06 -17.11 -4.43
N SER A 116 0.10 -16.72 -5.27
CA SER A 116 0.41 -15.92 -6.46
C SER A 116 1.16 -14.66 -6.06
N VAL A 117 0.78 -14.01 -4.93
CA VAL A 117 1.35 -12.76 -4.39
C VAL A 117 2.68 -12.96 -3.62
N TRP A 118 2.83 -14.09 -2.92
CA TRP A 118 4.06 -14.42 -2.19
C TRP A 118 4.50 -15.87 -2.50
N PRO A 119 5.07 -16.16 -3.68
CA PRO A 119 5.32 -17.53 -4.12
C PRO A 119 6.61 -18.10 -3.51
N VAL A 120 6.67 -18.20 -2.18
CA VAL A 120 7.91 -18.47 -1.43
C VAL A 120 7.83 -19.65 -0.45
N ILE A 121 6.67 -20.30 -0.33
CA ILE A 121 6.48 -21.42 0.60
C ILE A 121 6.09 -22.68 -0.16
N ASN A 122 6.83 -23.76 0.05
CA ASN A 122 6.39 -25.09 -0.39
C ASN A 122 5.34 -25.62 0.58
N VAL A 123 4.07 -25.46 0.24
CA VAL A 123 2.94 -25.79 1.13
C VAL A 123 2.90 -27.28 1.47
N LYS A 124 3.21 -28.17 0.53
CA LYS A 124 3.22 -29.61 0.80
C LYS A 124 4.26 -29.97 1.86
N VAL A 125 5.48 -29.45 1.70
CA VAL A 125 6.59 -29.67 2.65
C VAL A 125 6.31 -28.99 3.99
N LEU A 126 5.77 -27.78 4.00
CA LEU A 126 5.41 -27.08 5.24
C LEU A 126 4.40 -27.90 6.06
N LEU A 127 3.33 -28.39 5.44
CA LEU A 127 2.31 -29.18 6.13
C LEU A 127 2.88 -30.50 6.64
N GLN A 128 3.69 -31.20 5.83
CA GLN A 128 4.35 -32.42 6.25
C GLN A 128 5.27 -32.18 7.47
N ARG A 129 6.08 -31.11 7.46
CA ARG A 129 6.97 -30.76 8.57
C ARG A 129 6.20 -30.38 9.83
N LEU A 130 5.04 -29.74 9.71
CA LEU A 130 4.17 -29.47 10.87
C LEU A 130 3.60 -30.76 11.49
N GLU A 131 3.43 -31.84 10.70
CA GLU A 131 2.96 -33.16 11.18
C GLU A 131 4.10 -33.99 11.77
N SER A 132 5.27 -33.98 11.14
CA SER A 132 6.37 -34.90 11.44
C SER A 132 7.44 -34.31 12.35
N ASP A 133 7.71 -33.01 12.25
CA ASP A 133 8.82 -32.34 12.94
C ASP A 133 8.29 -31.38 14.00
N ASN A 134 8.86 -31.50 15.20
CA ASN A 134 8.77 -30.44 16.19
C ASN A 134 9.95 -29.47 15.98
N ASP A 135 9.99 -28.77 14.84
CA ASP A 135 10.96 -27.69 14.57
C ASP A 135 10.36 -26.32 14.93
N PRO A 136 10.91 -25.58 15.91
CA PRO A 136 10.34 -24.32 16.35
C PRO A 136 10.45 -23.25 15.25
N SER A 137 11.45 -23.32 14.38
CA SER A 137 11.64 -22.35 13.29
C SER A 137 10.56 -22.49 12.21
N THR A 138 10.25 -23.72 11.80
CA THR A 138 9.16 -24.03 10.87
C THR A 138 7.80 -23.70 11.45
N TYR A 139 7.56 -24.00 12.74
CA TYR A 139 6.32 -23.60 13.40
C TYR A 139 6.18 -22.07 13.50
N CYS A 140 7.27 -21.35 13.82
CA CYS A 140 7.27 -19.89 13.84
C CYS A 140 6.95 -19.28 12.46
N LEU A 141 7.51 -19.85 11.38
CA LEU A 141 7.19 -19.47 10.01
C LEU A 141 5.71 -19.70 9.68
N ALA A 142 5.16 -20.85 10.08
CA ALA A 142 3.75 -21.16 9.88
C ALA A 142 2.83 -20.17 10.60
N LEU A 143 3.14 -19.80 11.85
CA LEU A 143 2.38 -18.80 12.61
C LEU A 143 2.38 -17.43 11.91
N ALA A 144 3.55 -16.97 11.45
CA ALA A 144 3.68 -15.70 10.73
C ALA A 144 2.88 -15.70 9.41
N LEU A 145 3.04 -16.76 8.60
CA LEU A 145 2.32 -16.96 7.35
C LEU A 145 0.81 -16.98 7.57
N CYS A 146 0.33 -17.69 8.60
CA CYS A 146 -1.09 -17.79 8.90
C CYS A 146 -1.66 -16.44 9.38
N ALA A 147 -0.94 -15.71 10.24
CA ALA A 147 -1.34 -14.37 10.67
C ALA A 147 -1.46 -13.41 9.49
N ALA A 148 -0.46 -13.41 8.59
CA ALA A 148 -0.47 -12.61 7.37
C ALA A 148 -1.62 -12.97 6.44
N THR A 149 -1.86 -14.27 6.23
CA THR A 149 -2.90 -14.78 5.34
C THR A 149 -4.30 -14.46 5.85
N MET A 150 -4.57 -14.69 7.13
CA MET A 150 -5.84 -14.31 7.74
C MET A 150 -6.10 -12.81 7.65
N ALA A 151 -5.08 -11.98 7.90
CA ALA A 151 -5.22 -10.53 7.80
C ALA A 151 -5.41 -10.04 6.35
N GLN A 152 -4.72 -10.66 5.39
CA GLN A 152 -4.82 -10.36 3.96
C GLN A 152 -6.20 -10.67 3.40
N LEU A 153 -6.70 -11.88 3.69
CA LEU A 153 -7.96 -12.38 3.17
C LEU A 153 -9.17 -11.98 4.04
N GLN A 154 -8.93 -11.31 5.18
CA GLN A 154 -9.95 -10.95 6.18
C GLN A 154 -10.76 -12.17 6.62
N LEU A 155 -10.07 -13.28 6.90
CA LEU A 155 -10.73 -14.50 7.37
C LEU A 155 -11.35 -14.25 8.74
N ALA A 156 -12.56 -14.80 8.93
CA ALA A 156 -13.21 -14.80 10.24
C ALA A 156 -12.35 -15.59 11.25
N PRO A 157 -12.44 -15.25 12.54
CA PRO A 157 -11.81 -16.06 13.59
C PRO A 157 -12.26 -17.51 13.52
N LEU A 158 -11.33 -18.43 13.78
CA LEU A 158 -11.61 -19.87 13.75
C LEU A 158 -11.87 -20.37 15.17
N ILE A 159 -12.97 -21.10 15.36
CA ILE A 159 -13.34 -21.65 16.66
C ILE A 159 -12.74 -23.04 16.81
N ASN A 160 -11.96 -23.24 17.86
CA ASN A 160 -11.46 -24.57 18.24
C ASN A 160 -11.75 -24.85 19.72
N GLY A 161 -12.83 -25.60 19.97
CA GLY A 161 -13.41 -25.72 21.31
C GLY A 161 -13.85 -24.34 21.83
N ASP A 162 -13.41 -23.98 23.02
CA ASP A 162 -13.71 -22.67 23.63
C ASP A 162 -12.71 -21.56 23.22
N ARG A 163 -11.70 -21.86 22.42
CA ARG A 163 -10.67 -20.88 22.01
C ARG A 163 -10.96 -20.34 20.62
N GLU A 164 -11.06 -19.02 20.54
CA GLU A 164 -11.12 -18.27 19.28
C GLU A 164 -9.70 -17.99 18.78
N ILE A 165 -9.39 -18.46 17.56
CA ILE A 165 -8.11 -18.26 16.91
C ILE A 165 -8.24 -17.13 15.91
N GLU A 166 -7.82 -15.95 16.33
CA GLU A 166 -7.69 -14.76 15.49
C GLU A 166 -6.28 -14.62 14.91
N CYS A 167 -6.14 -13.84 13.83
CA CYS A 167 -4.84 -13.48 13.26
C CYS A 167 -3.89 -12.80 14.27
N LYS A 168 -4.45 -12.06 15.24
CA LYS A 168 -3.69 -11.40 16.29
C LYS A 168 -3.02 -12.39 17.24
N LEU A 169 -3.73 -13.46 17.60
CA LEU A 169 -3.19 -14.52 18.46
C LEU A 169 -1.98 -15.18 17.79
N LEU A 170 -2.11 -15.53 16.51
CA LEU A 170 -1.04 -16.13 15.71
C LEU A 170 0.20 -15.22 15.62
N ALA A 171 0.00 -13.93 15.39
CA ALA A 171 1.10 -12.96 15.34
C ALA A 171 1.78 -12.80 16.71
N THR A 172 1.01 -12.76 17.80
CA THR A 172 1.58 -12.68 19.16
C THR A 172 2.40 -13.92 19.49
N GLU A 173 1.88 -15.12 19.20
CA GLU A 173 2.61 -16.37 19.42
C GLU A 173 3.90 -16.42 18.59
N CYS A 174 3.84 -16.00 17.33
CA CYS A 174 5.02 -15.90 16.46
C CYS A 174 6.10 -14.98 17.06
N LEU A 175 5.70 -13.80 17.58
CA LEU A 175 6.63 -12.85 18.20
C LEU A 175 7.26 -13.40 19.48
N HIS A 176 6.53 -14.17 20.29
CA HIS A 176 7.10 -14.82 21.46
C HIS A 176 8.10 -15.91 21.06
N LEU A 177 7.70 -16.81 20.17
CA LEU A 177 8.51 -17.95 19.77
C LEU A 177 9.81 -17.54 19.06
N ARG A 178 9.77 -16.52 18.19
CA ARG A 178 10.99 -16.08 17.49
C ARG A 178 12.07 -15.55 18.44
N GLU A 179 11.68 -14.91 19.54
CA GLU A 179 12.62 -14.44 20.56
C GLU A 179 13.21 -15.63 21.35
N GLU A 180 12.42 -16.68 21.62
CA GLU A 180 12.91 -17.91 22.25
C GLU A 180 13.95 -18.66 21.38
N ILE A 181 13.77 -18.67 20.06
CA ILE A 181 14.71 -19.26 19.09
C ILE A 181 16.00 -18.43 18.95
N LYS A 182 16.04 -17.20 19.49
CA LYS A 182 17.15 -16.24 19.33
C LYS A 182 17.46 -16.01 17.84
N TYR A 183 16.43 -15.72 17.04
CA TYR A 183 16.52 -15.62 15.58
C TYR A 183 17.58 -14.63 15.06
N ARG A 184 17.99 -13.64 15.87
CA ARG A 184 19.03 -12.66 15.52
C ARG A 184 20.43 -13.28 15.49
N GLU A 185 20.67 -14.27 16.35
CA GLU A 185 21.95 -15.00 16.43
C GLU A 185 21.98 -16.19 15.46
N HIS A 186 20.81 -16.74 15.12
CA HIS A 186 20.64 -17.89 14.20
C HIS A 186 19.82 -17.49 12.97
N LEU A 187 20.27 -16.45 12.29
CA LEU A 187 19.55 -15.91 11.14
C LEU A 187 19.55 -16.90 9.97
N ASP A 188 18.37 -17.15 9.43
CA ASP A 188 18.16 -17.98 8.24
C ASP A 188 17.03 -17.40 7.36
N ALA A 189 16.78 -18.04 6.22
CA ALA A 189 15.75 -17.62 5.29
C ALA A 189 14.33 -17.67 5.88
N ARG A 190 14.06 -18.59 6.82
CA ARG A 190 12.76 -18.67 7.52
C ARG A 190 12.57 -17.43 8.40
N SER A 191 13.61 -17.00 9.10
CA SER A 191 13.62 -15.78 9.92
C SER A 191 13.35 -14.52 9.09
N VAL A 192 13.92 -14.45 7.88
CA VAL A 192 13.63 -13.37 6.91
C VAL A 192 12.15 -13.39 6.48
N LEU A 193 11.61 -14.56 6.16
CA LEU A 193 10.20 -14.72 5.79
C LEU A 193 9.24 -14.42 6.94
N VAL A 194 9.59 -14.79 8.18
CA VAL A 194 8.84 -14.42 9.39
C VAL A 194 8.71 -12.90 9.47
N SER A 195 9.81 -12.16 9.28
CA SER A 195 9.78 -10.69 9.24
C SER A 195 8.92 -10.14 8.09
N LEU A 196 9.00 -10.73 6.89
CA LEU A 196 8.11 -10.36 5.77
C LEU A 196 6.63 -10.56 6.11
N PHE A 197 6.26 -11.72 6.65
CA PHE A 197 4.86 -12.00 6.97
C PHE A 197 4.34 -11.17 8.14
N LEU A 198 5.20 -10.86 9.13
CA LEU A 198 4.87 -9.89 10.17
C LEU A 198 4.68 -8.48 9.58
N HIS A 199 5.48 -8.06 8.60
CA HIS A 199 5.23 -6.84 7.84
C HIS A 199 3.83 -6.85 7.21
N VAL A 200 3.50 -7.91 6.46
CA VAL A 200 2.20 -8.07 5.81
C VAL A 200 1.07 -7.96 6.84
N TYR A 201 1.12 -8.74 7.91
CA TYR A 201 0.12 -8.70 8.98
C TYR A 201 -0.06 -7.28 9.53
N HIS A 202 1.03 -6.61 9.91
CA HIS A 202 0.99 -5.27 10.47
C HIS A 202 0.50 -4.21 9.48
N ALA A 203 0.80 -4.35 8.18
CA ALA A 203 0.32 -3.46 7.13
C ALA A 203 -1.21 -3.55 7.01
N LYS A 204 -1.77 -4.78 6.98
CA LYS A 204 -3.22 -4.99 6.83
C LYS A 204 -4.03 -4.49 8.02
N ILE A 205 -3.49 -4.58 9.24
CA ILE A 205 -4.11 -3.97 10.43
C ILE A 205 -3.74 -2.50 10.64
N ASN A 206 -3.15 -1.84 9.62
CA ASN A 206 -2.81 -0.42 9.59
C ASN A 206 -1.84 0.04 10.71
N LYS A 207 -0.97 -0.85 11.19
CA LYS A 207 0.13 -0.54 12.13
C LYS A 207 1.38 -0.11 11.34
N ARG A 208 1.32 1.11 10.79
CA ARG A 208 2.30 1.66 9.85
C ARG A 208 3.76 1.48 10.25
N ASN A 209 4.11 1.90 11.47
CA ASN A 209 5.50 1.85 11.95
C ASN A 209 6.01 0.42 12.10
N SER A 210 5.21 -0.47 12.71
CA SER A 210 5.57 -1.87 12.88
C SER A 210 5.79 -2.55 11.53
N ALA A 211 4.87 -2.34 10.58
CA ALA A 211 5.00 -2.88 9.24
C ALA A 211 6.29 -2.39 8.55
N MET A 212 6.60 -1.09 8.62
CA MET A 212 7.82 -0.55 8.02
C MET A 212 9.08 -1.14 8.66
N LEU A 213 9.13 -1.25 9.99
CA LEU A 213 10.27 -1.84 10.69
C LEU A 213 10.48 -3.30 10.33
N PHE A 214 9.40 -4.10 10.24
CA PHE A 214 9.51 -5.51 9.89
C PHE A 214 9.99 -5.74 8.44
N ILE A 215 9.59 -4.91 7.48
CA ILE A 215 10.12 -5.06 6.11
C ILE A 215 11.59 -4.65 6.03
N GLN A 216 12.01 -3.62 6.77
CA GLN A 216 13.41 -3.22 6.87
C GLN A 216 14.27 -4.25 7.59
N GLU A 217 13.72 -4.91 8.61
CA GLU A 217 14.33 -6.07 9.27
C GLU A 217 14.52 -7.22 8.29
N ALA A 218 13.49 -7.55 7.48
CA ALA A 218 13.58 -8.59 6.47
C ALA A 218 14.64 -8.27 5.41
N ILE A 219 14.68 -7.03 4.90
CA ILE A 219 15.72 -6.56 3.96
C ILE A 219 17.11 -6.69 4.59
N SER A 220 17.28 -6.25 5.84
CA SER A 220 18.56 -6.32 6.54
C SER A 220 19.01 -7.77 6.73
N GLY A 221 18.10 -8.66 7.14
CA GLY A 221 18.37 -10.08 7.29
C GLY A 221 18.73 -10.75 5.96
N ALA A 222 18.01 -10.46 4.88
CA ALA A 222 18.31 -11.01 3.56
C ALA A 222 19.71 -10.61 3.07
N ARG A 223 20.16 -9.39 3.37
CA ARG A 223 21.51 -8.92 3.02
C ARG A 223 22.60 -9.56 3.86
N LEU A 224 22.36 -9.80 5.14
CA LEU A 224 23.29 -10.56 5.98
C LEU A 224 23.48 -11.99 5.45
N LEU A 225 22.42 -12.56 4.86
CA LEU A 225 22.46 -13.85 4.17
C LEU A 225 22.94 -13.78 2.71
N LYS A 226 23.34 -12.58 2.24
CA LYS A 226 23.80 -12.32 0.86
C LYS A 226 22.80 -12.74 -0.22
N LEU A 227 21.50 -12.57 0.05
CA LEU A 227 20.44 -12.86 -0.92
C LEU A 227 20.26 -11.75 -1.95
N ASP A 228 20.93 -10.62 -1.76
CA ASP A 228 21.03 -9.53 -2.73
C ASP A 228 22.16 -9.72 -3.77
N ASP A 229 22.96 -10.78 -3.64
CA ASP A 229 24.05 -11.12 -4.57
C ASP A 229 23.60 -12.17 -5.60
N ASP A 230 24.09 -12.10 -6.84
CA ASP A 230 23.63 -12.81 -8.05
C ASP A 230 23.90 -14.33 -8.05
N GLY A 231 23.40 -15.04 -7.04
CA GLY A 231 23.17 -16.49 -7.10
C GLY A 231 24.37 -17.39 -6.82
N MET A 232 25.44 -16.91 -6.16
CA MET A 232 26.46 -17.82 -5.62
C MET A 232 25.99 -18.51 -4.32
N VAL A 233 25.29 -17.80 -3.41
CA VAL A 233 24.92 -18.35 -2.09
C VAL A 233 23.61 -19.14 -2.12
N ALA A 234 22.64 -18.76 -2.96
CA ALA A 234 21.37 -19.51 -3.11
C ALA A 234 21.58 -20.98 -3.59
N ARG A 235 22.72 -21.27 -4.23
CA ARG A 235 23.10 -22.61 -4.70
C ARG A 235 23.41 -23.59 -3.56
N GLU A 236 23.95 -23.12 -2.44
CA GLU A 236 24.26 -24.01 -1.30
C GLU A 236 23.02 -24.39 -0.50
N TRP A 237 21.97 -23.57 -0.52
CA TRP A 237 20.71 -23.84 0.19
C TRP A 237 19.78 -24.80 -0.55
N SER A 238 20.06 -25.07 -1.83
CA SER A 238 19.18 -25.82 -2.74
C SER A 238 19.22 -27.35 -2.58
N LYS A 239 19.95 -27.89 -1.59
CA LYS A 239 20.15 -29.33 -1.43
C LYS A 239 19.32 -30.01 -0.34
N ASP A 240 18.57 -29.27 0.46
CA ASP A 240 17.63 -29.87 1.42
C ASP A 240 16.17 -29.65 1.00
N GLU A 241 15.33 -30.61 1.40
CA GLU A 241 13.86 -30.65 1.34
C GLU A 241 13.23 -29.40 2.02
N ASN A 242 13.47 -28.23 1.45
CA ASN A 242 13.26 -26.97 2.14
C ASN A 242 11.81 -26.50 2.02
N VAL A 243 11.28 -26.07 3.16
CA VAL A 243 9.97 -25.42 3.32
C VAL A 243 9.83 -24.15 2.44
N ILE A 244 10.96 -23.59 2.00
CA ILE A 244 11.02 -22.37 1.20
C ILE A 244 11.10 -22.73 -0.29
N ALA A 245 10.20 -22.16 -1.08
CA ALA A 245 10.17 -22.26 -2.53
C ALA A 245 10.74 -20.99 -3.18
N ASN A 246 11.27 -21.11 -4.40
CA ASN A 246 11.74 -19.98 -5.22
C ASN A 246 12.65 -19.01 -4.44
N CYS A 247 13.63 -19.54 -3.70
CA CYS A 247 14.53 -18.74 -2.85
C CYS A 247 15.27 -17.63 -3.62
N ASP A 248 15.49 -17.83 -4.92
CA ASP A 248 16.16 -16.91 -5.84
C ASP A 248 15.42 -15.57 -6.02
N ILE A 249 14.11 -15.53 -5.79
CA ILE A 249 13.32 -14.29 -5.85
C ILE A 249 13.02 -13.69 -4.48
N LEU A 250 13.53 -14.28 -3.39
CA LEU A 250 13.18 -13.83 -2.05
C LEU A 250 13.56 -12.35 -1.86
N PHE A 251 14.78 -11.96 -2.27
CA PHE A 251 15.21 -10.57 -2.17
C PHE A 251 14.38 -9.64 -3.07
N THR A 252 14.05 -10.06 -4.29
CA THR A 252 13.16 -9.31 -5.20
C THR A 252 11.79 -9.06 -4.55
N LEU A 253 11.22 -10.07 -3.88
CA LEU A 253 9.93 -9.94 -3.18
C LEU A 253 10.01 -8.90 -2.05
N LEU A 254 11.06 -8.94 -1.25
CA LEU A 254 11.28 -7.97 -0.18
C LEU A 254 11.46 -6.55 -0.73
N TRP A 255 12.26 -6.43 -1.80
CA TRP A 255 12.56 -5.15 -2.45
C TRP A 255 11.31 -4.47 -3.01
N VAL A 256 10.45 -5.23 -3.69
CA VAL A 256 9.14 -4.75 -4.19
C VAL A 256 8.23 -4.36 -3.03
N SER A 257 8.16 -5.20 -1.98
CA SER A 257 7.29 -4.97 -0.83
C SER A 257 7.69 -3.71 -0.05
N GLU A 258 8.99 -3.49 0.18
CA GLU A 258 9.49 -2.29 0.84
C GLU A 258 9.15 -1.04 0.02
N ARG A 259 9.43 -1.04 -1.29
CA ARG A 259 9.20 0.12 -2.16
C ARG A 259 7.73 0.49 -2.27
N GLY A 260 6.87 -0.50 -2.48
CA GLY A 260 5.42 -0.27 -2.53
C GLY A 260 4.91 0.34 -1.23
N TYR A 261 5.37 -0.18 -0.09
CA TYR A 261 4.92 0.29 1.21
C TYR A 261 5.52 1.65 1.61
N ALA A 262 6.81 1.87 1.35
CA ALA A 262 7.49 3.14 1.59
C ALA A 262 6.86 4.27 0.77
N MET A 263 6.60 4.01 -0.52
CA MET A 263 5.96 4.97 -1.41
C MET A 263 4.55 5.32 -0.93
N HIS A 264 3.74 4.35 -0.51
CA HIS A 264 2.42 4.61 0.06
C HIS A 264 2.47 5.50 1.33
N LEU A 265 3.57 5.46 2.07
CA LEU A 265 3.78 6.29 3.27
C LEU A 265 4.50 7.61 2.99
N GLY A 266 4.92 7.89 1.75
CA GLY A 266 5.77 9.03 1.42
C GLY A 266 7.17 8.95 2.05
N LEU A 267 7.67 7.73 2.27
CA LEU A 267 8.98 7.44 2.84
C LEU A 267 9.94 6.94 1.75
N LYS A 268 11.25 7.04 2.03
CA LYS A 268 12.29 6.46 1.16
C LYS A 268 12.59 5.01 1.58
N PRO A 269 12.78 4.09 0.61
CA PRO A 269 13.27 2.73 0.89
C PRO A 269 14.63 2.75 1.58
N SER A 270 14.91 1.73 2.42
CA SER A 270 16.20 1.59 3.09
C SER A 270 17.29 1.09 2.13
N TYR A 271 16.94 0.20 1.19
CA TYR A 271 17.86 -0.31 0.18
C TYR A 271 17.83 0.52 -1.09
N LYS A 272 18.91 1.28 -1.34
CA LYS A 272 19.04 2.23 -2.46
C LYS A 272 19.70 1.66 -3.70
N SER A 273 20.40 0.52 -3.60
CA SER A 273 21.06 -0.05 -4.77
C SER A 273 20.00 -0.54 -5.77
N PRO A 274 20.19 -0.30 -7.08
CA PRO A 274 19.37 -0.93 -8.10
C PRO A 274 19.49 -2.44 -7.91
N THR A 275 18.36 -3.12 -7.73
CA THR A 275 18.39 -4.58 -7.68
C THR A 275 18.44 -5.09 -9.09
N TRP A 276 19.46 -5.88 -9.40
CA TRP A 276 19.53 -6.56 -10.68
C TRP A 276 18.37 -7.56 -10.74
N LEU A 277 17.51 -7.40 -11.75
CA LEU A 277 16.47 -8.39 -12.02
C LEU A 277 17.16 -9.60 -12.61
N SER A 278 17.47 -10.59 -11.75
CA SER A 278 18.24 -11.75 -12.15
C SER A 278 17.77 -12.32 -13.49
N ASP A 279 18.63 -12.36 -14.52
CA ASP A 279 18.31 -12.93 -15.84
C ASP A 279 17.76 -14.36 -15.73
N ARG A 280 18.11 -15.06 -14.66
CA ARG A 280 17.61 -16.40 -14.35
C ARG A 280 16.14 -16.43 -13.94
N ALA A 281 15.68 -15.42 -13.20
CA ALA A 281 14.27 -15.28 -12.87
C ALA A 281 13.46 -15.05 -14.16
N GLN A 282 14.05 -14.37 -15.16
CA GLN A 282 13.43 -14.12 -16.46
C GLN A 282 13.27 -15.39 -17.31
N THR A 283 14.02 -16.46 -17.02
CA THR A 283 13.91 -17.78 -17.68
C THR A 283 13.06 -18.80 -16.88
N SER A 284 12.50 -18.40 -15.74
CA SER A 284 11.66 -19.30 -14.93
C SER A 284 10.35 -19.65 -15.66
N GLU A 285 10.04 -20.94 -15.76
CA GLU A 285 8.74 -21.41 -16.27
C GLU A 285 7.59 -21.17 -15.26
N ASN A 286 7.91 -20.76 -14.03
CA ASN A 286 6.91 -20.51 -13.00
C ASN A 286 6.20 -19.16 -13.22
N ALA A 287 4.93 -19.22 -13.64
CA ALA A 287 4.10 -18.03 -13.90
C ALA A 287 4.00 -17.06 -12.69
N HIS A 288 4.06 -17.56 -11.46
CA HIS A 288 4.02 -16.72 -10.26
C HIS A 288 5.32 -15.95 -10.04
N VAL A 289 6.46 -16.56 -10.37
CA VAL A 289 7.79 -15.93 -10.33
C VAL A 289 7.87 -14.85 -11.40
N GLN A 290 7.44 -15.16 -12.63
CA GLN A 290 7.39 -14.18 -13.72
C GLN A 290 6.53 -12.96 -13.38
N GLY A 291 5.35 -13.17 -12.78
CA GLY A 291 4.49 -12.08 -12.35
C GLY A 291 5.14 -11.15 -11.30
N LEU A 292 5.97 -11.70 -10.40
CA LEU A 292 6.71 -10.87 -9.44
C LEU A 292 7.81 -10.05 -10.11
N ILE A 293 8.53 -10.63 -11.08
CA ILE A 293 9.60 -9.94 -11.81
C ILE A 293 9.04 -8.75 -12.60
N GLU A 294 7.88 -8.93 -13.24
CA GLU A 294 7.22 -7.84 -13.95
C GLU A 294 6.78 -6.73 -12.99
N HIS A 295 6.29 -7.11 -11.81
CA HIS A 295 6.02 -6.14 -10.75
C HIS A 295 7.29 -5.40 -10.33
N ALA A 296 8.41 -6.10 -10.22
CA ALA A 296 9.71 -5.50 -9.91
C ALA A 296 10.20 -4.57 -11.03
N ARG A 297 9.93 -4.87 -12.30
CA ARG A 297 10.22 -3.97 -13.44
C ARG A 297 9.49 -2.64 -13.33
N LEU A 298 8.23 -2.62 -12.85
CA LEU A 298 7.50 -1.37 -12.60
C LEU A 298 8.24 -0.50 -11.57
N PHE A 299 8.62 -1.09 -10.44
CA PHE A 299 9.36 -0.36 -9.40
C PHE A 299 10.77 0.04 -9.85
N ALA A 300 11.42 -0.74 -10.71
CA ALA A 300 12.73 -0.41 -11.26
C ALA A 300 12.65 0.79 -12.22
N ALA A 301 11.62 0.86 -13.06
CA ALA A 301 11.37 2.02 -13.91
C ALA A 301 11.16 3.30 -13.09
N LEU A 302 10.50 3.19 -11.94
CA LEU A 302 10.23 4.31 -11.03
C LEU A 302 11.38 4.62 -10.05
N ASP A 303 12.42 3.77 -9.98
CA ASP A 303 13.43 3.83 -8.91
C ASP A 303 14.18 5.16 -8.91
N GLY A 304 14.46 5.75 -10.08
CA GLY A 304 15.08 7.07 -10.19
C GLY A 304 14.24 8.21 -9.59
N VAL A 305 12.91 8.10 -9.63
CA VAL A 305 11.98 9.07 -9.02
C VAL A 305 11.85 8.83 -7.51
N ILE A 306 11.84 7.56 -7.07
CA ILE A 306 11.69 7.18 -5.65
C ILE A 306 12.98 7.47 -4.85
N THR A 307 14.12 7.08 -5.40
CA THR A 307 15.42 7.18 -4.72
C THR A 307 16.09 8.52 -4.94
N GLY A 308 15.73 9.21 -6.03
CA GLY A 308 16.23 10.52 -6.42
C GLY A 308 16.43 11.44 -5.21
N GLU A 309 17.67 11.90 -5.04
CA GLU A 309 17.96 12.92 -4.05
C GLU A 309 17.19 14.17 -4.48
N SER A 310 16.37 14.69 -3.57
CA SER A 310 15.79 16.02 -3.73
C SER A 310 16.94 17.02 -3.60
N ASN A 311 17.80 17.10 -4.61
CA ASN A 311 18.65 18.26 -4.81
C ASN A 311 17.74 19.48 -4.82
N LEU A 312 18.20 20.61 -4.30
CA LEU A 312 17.43 21.86 -4.23
C LEU A 312 16.84 22.30 -5.59
N ALA A 313 17.28 21.73 -6.70
CA ALA A 313 16.78 21.94 -8.07
C ALA A 313 15.58 21.06 -8.48
N GLY A 314 15.27 19.98 -7.74
CA GLY A 314 14.24 18.98 -8.09
C GLY A 314 14.57 18.15 -9.35
N LEU A 315 13.80 17.07 -9.61
CA LEU A 315 13.95 16.22 -10.80
C LEU A 315 13.56 16.99 -12.09
N PRO A 316 14.25 16.92 -13.23
CA PRO A 316 13.80 17.65 -14.41
C PRO A 316 12.47 17.08 -14.93
N ALA A 317 11.66 17.92 -15.60
CA ALA A 317 10.39 17.51 -16.20
C ALA A 317 10.57 16.36 -17.20
N SER A 318 11.71 16.32 -17.89
CA SER A 318 12.10 15.24 -18.81
C SER A 318 12.19 13.88 -18.12
N THR A 319 12.77 13.80 -16.91
CA THR A 319 12.85 12.54 -16.16
C THR A 319 11.46 12.02 -15.81
N LEU A 320 10.53 12.89 -15.39
CA LEU A 320 9.15 12.46 -15.10
C LEU A 320 8.46 11.91 -16.35
N THR A 321 8.66 12.55 -17.51
CA THR A 321 8.06 12.10 -18.78
C THR A 321 8.71 10.83 -19.31
N GLU A 322 10.02 10.67 -19.17
CA GLU A 322 10.75 9.46 -19.55
C GLU A 322 10.32 8.28 -18.67
N THR A 323 10.19 8.48 -17.36
CA THR A 323 9.71 7.46 -16.44
C THR A 323 8.27 7.05 -16.73
N GLU A 324 7.38 8.00 -17.03
CA GLU A 324 5.99 7.68 -17.40
C GLU A 324 5.93 6.93 -18.72
N ALA A 325 6.70 7.33 -19.73
CA ALA A 325 6.78 6.62 -21.01
C ALA A 325 7.31 5.19 -20.82
N ALA A 326 8.34 4.99 -19.99
CA ALA A 326 8.84 3.68 -19.63
C ALA A 326 7.76 2.82 -18.95
N LEU A 327 7.03 3.36 -17.98
CA LEU A 327 5.92 2.63 -17.34
C LEU A 327 4.78 2.29 -18.32
N SER A 328 4.44 3.22 -19.21
CA SER A 328 3.36 3.04 -20.19
C SER A 328 3.68 1.94 -21.19
N THR A 329 4.93 1.85 -21.65
CA THR A 329 5.42 0.81 -22.57
C THR A 329 5.58 -0.57 -21.93
N LEU A 330 5.77 -0.64 -20.62
CA LEU A 330 5.78 -1.92 -19.91
C LEU A 330 4.41 -2.61 -20.05
N SER A 331 4.44 -3.82 -20.60
CA SER A 331 3.29 -4.67 -20.79
C SER A 331 3.55 -6.05 -20.19
N LEU A 332 2.47 -6.71 -19.80
CA LEU A 332 2.49 -8.11 -19.40
C LEU A 332 2.76 -8.95 -20.66
N GLY A 333 3.76 -9.84 -20.61
CA GLY A 333 4.04 -10.78 -21.70
C GLY A 333 2.86 -11.74 -21.96
N GLN A 334 2.81 -12.32 -23.17
CA GLN A 334 1.80 -13.33 -23.50
C GLN A 334 2.08 -14.63 -22.73
N GLY A 335 1.18 -15.01 -21.81
CA GLY A 335 1.28 -16.27 -21.06
C GLY A 335 0.16 -16.43 -20.04
N GLU A 336 -0.15 -17.68 -19.70
CA GLU A 336 -1.16 -18.04 -18.69
C GLU A 336 -0.69 -17.60 -17.29
N ARG A 337 -1.45 -16.71 -16.65
CA ARG A 337 -1.03 -16.04 -15.40
C ARG A 337 -2.19 -15.99 -14.42
N ALA A 338 -1.86 -16.01 -13.13
CA ALA A 338 -2.86 -15.90 -12.08
C ALA A 338 -3.58 -14.52 -12.17
N PRO A 339 -4.92 -14.47 -12.30
CA PRO A 339 -5.68 -13.23 -12.46
C PRO A 339 -5.41 -12.20 -11.37
N THR A 340 -5.30 -12.64 -10.11
CA THR A 340 -4.95 -11.80 -8.96
C THR A 340 -3.63 -11.05 -9.19
N ARG A 341 -2.60 -11.72 -9.72
CA ARG A 341 -1.31 -11.07 -9.99
C ARG A 341 -1.36 -10.06 -11.13
N MET A 342 -2.14 -10.36 -12.17
CA MET A 342 -2.33 -9.42 -13.27
C MET A 342 -3.07 -8.17 -12.80
N ALA A 343 -4.11 -8.34 -11.98
CA ALA A 343 -4.82 -7.23 -11.37
C ALA A 343 -3.90 -6.38 -10.48
N ASP A 344 -3.08 -7.01 -9.65
CA ASP A 344 -2.07 -6.34 -8.81
C ASP A 344 -1.11 -5.48 -9.66
N TYR A 345 -0.61 -6.04 -10.75
CA TYR A 345 0.27 -5.34 -11.70
C TYR A 345 -0.44 -4.14 -12.34
N CYS A 346 -1.63 -4.33 -12.93
CA CYS A 346 -2.37 -3.27 -13.60
C CYS A 346 -2.69 -2.12 -12.65
N ILE A 347 -3.20 -2.43 -11.46
CA ILE A 347 -3.50 -1.43 -10.43
C ILE A 347 -2.21 -0.67 -10.05
N THR A 348 -1.10 -1.38 -9.85
CA THR A 348 0.15 -0.76 -9.43
C THR A 348 0.75 0.13 -10.52
N LYS A 349 0.73 -0.30 -11.79
CA LYS A 349 1.18 0.50 -12.93
C LYS A 349 0.42 1.81 -13.03
N GLU A 350 -0.91 1.76 -13.04
CA GLU A 350 -1.72 2.98 -13.15
C GLU A 350 -1.57 3.89 -11.92
N TRP A 351 -1.42 3.30 -10.74
CA TRP A 351 -1.13 4.07 -9.53
C TRP A 351 0.21 4.80 -9.61
N MET A 352 1.27 4.16 -10.09
CA MET A 352 2.57 4.79 -10.28
C MET A 352 2.51 5.97 -11.24
N ARG A 353 1.72 5.87 -12.33
CA ARG A 353 1.48 6.99 -13.25
C ARG A 353 0.83 8.17 -12.53
N ILE A 354 -0.15 7.94 -11.65
CA ILE A 354 -0.72 8.99 -10.79
C ILE A 354 0.31 9.59 -9.84
N ILE A 355 1.20 8.80 -9.25
CA ILE A 355 2.27 9.32 -8.37
C ILE A 355 3.20 10.27 -9.13
N ILE A 356 3.63 9.91 -10.34
CA ILE A 356 4.47 10.77 -11.20
C ILE A 356 3.72 12.08 -11.52
N TRP A 357 2.43 11.98 -11.85
CA TRP A 357 1.61 13.16 -12.12
C TRP A 357 1.44 14.06 -10.89
N GLN A 358 1.23 13.48 -9.71
CA GLN A 358 1.13 14.23 -8.46
C GLN A 358 2.45 14.93 -8.12
N GLU A 359 3.59 14.35 -8.48
CA GLU A 359 4.90 14.99 -8.35
C GLU A 359 5.07 16.15 -9.33
N ALA A 360 4.62 16.00 -10.59
CA ALA A 360 4.58 17.12 -11.53
C ALA A 360 3.66 18.26 -11.03
N LEU A 361 2.51 17.91 -10.44
CA LEU A 361 1.57 18.85 -9.84
C LEU A 361 2.15 19.58 -8.63
N SER A 362 2.81 18.86 -7.71
CA SER A 362 3.41 19.45 -6.50
C SER A 362 4.48 20.50 -6.84
N ARG A 363 5.08 20.38 -8.02
CA ARG A 363 6.13 21.23 -8.56
C ARG A 363 5.64 22.26 -9.58
N HIS A 364 4.33 22.40 -9.74
CA HIS A 364 3.70 23.39 -10.62
C HIS A 364 4.13 23.25 -12.10
N LEU A 365 4.41 22.02 -12.55
CA LEU A 365 4.82 21.73 -13.93
C LEU A 365 3.63 21.56 -14.89
N LEU A 366 2.41 21.56 -14.38
CA LEU A 366 1.21 21.32 -15.19
C LEU A 366 0.75 22.57 -15.93
N SER A 367 0.32 22.38 -17.18
CA SER A 367 -0.36 23.38 -18.00
C SER A 367 -1.52 22.76 -18.77
N SER A 368 -2.63 23.50 -18.90
CA SER A 368 -3.77 23.10 -19.72
C SER A 368 -3.47 23.10 -21.22
N THR A 369 -2.38 23.74 -21.65
CA THR A 369 -1.94 23.85 -23.05
C THR A 369 -0.69 23.01 -23.36
N SER A 370 -0.23 22.19 -22.40
CA SER A 370 0.90 21.29 -22.65
C SER A 370 0.57 20.25 -23.72
N TYR A 371 1.53 19.96 -24.59
CA TYR A 371 1.44 18.87 -25.57
C TYR A 371 1.69 17.49 -24.95
N LEU A 372 2.34 17.44 -23.78
CA LEU A 372 2.58 16.20 -23.03
C LEU A 372 1.40 15.93 -22.11
N GLU A 373 0.70 14.80 -22.31
CA GLU A 373 -0.48 14.43 -21.51
C GLU A 373 -0.20 14.43 -20.01
N LEU A 374 0.95 13.86 -19.58
CA LEU A 374 1.42 13.84 -18.19
C LEU A 374 1.50 15.24 -17.57
N MET A 375 1.76 16.27 -18.37
CA MET A 375 1.90 17.65 -17.90
C MET A 375 0.58 18.43 -17.99
N THR A 376 -0.57 17.74 -18.09
CA THR A 376 -1.90 18.36 -18.11
C THR A 376 -2.68 18.03 -16.84
N PHE A 377 -3.65 18.88 -16.48
CA PHE A 377 -4.61 18.59 -15.41
C PHE A 377 -5.58 17.44 -15.75
N ARG A 378 -5.62 17.02 -17.02
CA ARG A 378 -6.51 15.98 -17.55
C ARG A 378 -5.94 14.58 -17.44
N PHE A 379 -4.64 14.44 -17.17
CA PHE A 379 -3.98 13.14 -17.09
C PHE A 379 -4.69 12.10 -16.20
N PRO A 380 -5.27 12.44 -15.02
CA PRO A 380 -6.03 11.46 -14.23
C PRO A 380 -7.24 10.85 -14.95
N VAL A 381 -7.78 11.51 -15.98
CA VAL A 381 -8.84 10.95 -16.86
C VAL A 381 -8.29 9.82 -17.72
N HIS A 382 -7.08 9.98 -18.28
CA HIS A 382 -6.43 8.94 -19.08
C HIS A 382 -6.11 7.72 -18.21
N VAL A 383 -5.46 7.95 -17.06
CA VAL A 383 -5.13 6.87 -16.12
C VAL A 383 -6.38 6.18 -15.56
N GLY A 384 -7.44 6.93 -15.24
CA GLY A 384 -8.70 6.36 -14.79
C GLY A 384 -9.38 5.48 -15.85
N ARG A 385 -9.29 5.85 -17.14
CA ARG A 385 -9.79 5.06 -18.26
C ARG A 385 -8.98 3.76 -18.41
N ASP A 386 -7.66 3.87 -18.41
CA ASP A 386 -6.76 2.73 -18.59
C ASP A 386 -6.91 1.73 -17.42
N LEU A 387 -7.09 2.23 -16.20
CA LEU A 387 -7.43 1.41 -15.03
C LEU A 387 -8.78 0.71 -15.22
N LEU A 388 -9.83 1.43 -15.63
CA LEU A 388 -11.15 0.83 -15.83
C LEU A 388 -11.09 -0.28 -16.90
N CYS A 389 -10.45 -0.02 -18.04
CA CYS A 389 -10.24 -1.01 -19.10
C CYS A 389 -9.50 -2.24 -18.58
N SER A 390 -8.44 -2.05 -17.79
CA SER A 390 -7.70 -3.16 -17.17
C SER A 390 -8.57 -3.95 -16.20
N LEU A 391 -9.39 -3.28 -15.39
CA LEU A 391 -10.22 -3.92 -14.38
C LEU A 391 -11.43 -4.65 -14.97
N GLN A 392 -11.87 -4.35 -16.19
CA GLN A 392 -13.04 -4.99 -16.81
C GLN A 392 -12.92 -6.53 -16.84
N GLY A 393 -11.72 -7.04 -17.13
CA GLY A 393 -11.45 -8.49 -17.20
C GLY A 393 -11.39 -9.22 -15.85
N PHE A 394 -11.35 -8.50 -14.72
CA PHE A 394 -11.21 -9.12 -13.40
C PHE A 394 -12.52 -9.16 -12.62
N SER A 395 -12.81 -10.31 -12.02
CA SER A 395 -13.97 -10.54 -11.17
C SER A 395 -13.74 -10.08 -9.73
N ARG A 396 -14.80 -10.11 -8.91
CA ARG A 396 -14.69 -9.84 -7.47
C ARG A 396 -13.73 -10.82 -6.78
N SER A 397 -13.71 -12.09 -7.19
CA SER A 397 -12.82 -13.11 -6.63
C SER A 397 -11.35 -12.92 -6.98
N ASP A 398 -11.03 -12.24 -8.08
CA ASP A 398 -9.64 -11.97 -8.47
C ASP A 398 -9.08 -10.78 -7.69
N LEU A 399 -9.96 -9.80 -7.46
CA LEU A 399 -9.63 -8.54 -6.84
C LEU A 399 -9.57 -8.70 -5.30
N LEU A 400 -10.60 -9.26 -4.63
CA LEU A 400 -10.68 -9.22 -3.15
C LEU A 400 -9.44 -9.78 -2.43
N PRO A 401 -8.80 -10.88 -2.89
CA PRO A 401 -7.59 -11.43 -2.28
C PRO A 401 -6.39 -10.49 -2.27
N LEU A 402 -6.40 -9.41 -3.06
CA LEU A 402 -5.35 -8.38 -3.06
C LEU A 402 -5.32 -7.56 -1.78
N GLY A 403 -6.46 -7.47 -1.09
CA GLY A 403 -6.61 -6.79 0.18
C GLY A 403 -6.47 -5.26 0.11
N ARG A 404 -6.34 -4.66 1.30
CA ARG A 404 -6.47 -3.21 1.53
C ARG A 404 -5.49 -2.33 0.74
N ASP A 405 -4.28 -2.79 0.49
CA ASP A 405 -3.25 -1.94 -0.15
C ASP A 405 -3.60 -1.63 -1.62
N GLN A 406 -4.14 -2.60 -2.35
CA GLN A 406 -4.58 -2.36 -3.73
C GLN A 406 -5.86 -1.52 -3.78
N LEU A 407 -6.73 -1.64 -2.77
CA LEU A 407 -7.86 -0.73 -2.59
C LEU A 407 -7.38 0.72 -2.41
N LEU A 408 -6.33 0.95 -1.61
CA LEU A 408 -5.78 2.30 -1.41
C LEU A 408 -5.22 2.90 -2.71
N LYS A 409 -4.50 2.11 -3.50
CA LYS A 409 -4.03 2.52 -4.83
C LYS A 409 -5.18 2.87 -5.79
N CYS A 410 -6.19 2.00 -5.88
CA CYS A 410 -7.39 2.27 -6.69
C CYS A 410 -8.13 3.52 -6.22
N PHE A 411 -8.23 3.71 -4.89
CA PHE A 411 -8.83 4.89 -4.30
C PHE A 411 -8.06 6.15 -4.67
N GLU A 412 -6.73 6.15 -4.60
CA GLU A 412 -5.92 7.33 -4.96
C GLU A 412 -6.13 7.73 -6.43
N ILE A 413 -6.13 6.76 -7.35
CA ILE A 413 -6.41 7.00 -8.78
C ILE A 413 -7.81 7.58 -8.96
N THR A 414 -8.83 6.92 -8.39
CA THR A 414 -10.24 7.33 -8.54
C THR A 414 -10.50 8.68 -7.88
N ASN A 415 -9.84 8.95 -6.75
CA ASN A 415 -9.96 10.21 -6.05
C ASN A 415 -9.29 11.36 -6.82
N SER A 416 -8.12 11.13 -7.43
CA SER A 416 -7.48 12.09 -8.33
C SER A 416 -8.35 12.38 -9.55
N LEU A 417 -8.96 11.34 -10.15
CA LEU A 417 -9.96 11.53 -11.22
C LEU A 417 -11.14 12.38 -10.74
N ALA A 418 -11.71 12.06 -9.57
CA ALA A 418 -12.83 12.80 -9.03
C ALA A 418 -12.49 14.27 -8.77
N ASP A 419 -11.30 14.55 -8.25
CA ASP A 419 -10.80 15.91 -8.05
C ASP A 419 -10.62 16.65 -9.37
N THR A 420 -10.08 16.01 -10.41
CA THR A 420 -10.03 16.58 -11.77
C THR A 420 -11.42 16.89 -12.31
N VAL A 421 -12.36 15.94 -12.22
CA VAL A 421 -13.74 16.14 -12.72
C VAL A 421 -14.41 17.33 -12.03
N LEU A 422 -14.28 17.43 -10.71
CA LEU A 422 -14.89 18.52 -9.93
C LEU A 422 -14.24 19.88 -10.23
N CYS A 423 -12.92 19.94 -10.36
CA CYS A 423 -12.18 21.18 -10.60
C CYS A 423 -12.24 21.65 -12.06
N THR A 424 -12.45 20.74 -13.01
CA THR A 424 -12.38 21.00 -14.46
C THR A 424 -13.76 21.14 -15.11
N SER A 425 -14.83 21.25 -14.31
CA SER A 425 -16.23 21.36 -14.74
C SER A 425 -16.49 22.42 -15.84
N PHE A 426 -15.68 23.50 -15.90
CA PHE A 426 -15.78 24.54 -16.94
C PHE A 426 -15.08 24.19 -18.27
N ILE A 427 -14.06 23.32 -18.24
CA ILE A 427 -13.29 22.89 -19.43
C ILE A 427 -13.89 21.62 -20.05
N VAL A 428 -14.53 20.76 -19.24
CA VAL A 428 -15.23 19.55 -19.69
C VAL A 428 -16.51 19.87 -20.50
N ALA A 429 -16.98 21.12 -20.46
CA ALA A 429 -18.04 21.62 -21.35
C ALA A 429 -17.70 21.44 -22.85
N SER A 430 -16.41 21.28 -23.19
CA SER A 430 -15.93 21.03 -24.56
C SER A 430 -16.24 19.61 -25.08
N PHE A 431 -16.69 18.68 -24.21
CA PHE A 431 -17.26 17.39 -24.64
C PHE A 431 -18.73 17.60 -25.01
N GLN A 432 -18.98 18.43 -26.02
CA GLN A 432 -20.31 18.66 -26.59
C GLN A 432 -20.65 17.52 -27.57
N GLY A 433 -20.94 16.35 -27.01
CA GLY A 433 -21.43 15.20 -27.76
C GLY A 433 -22.06 14.16 -26.83
N PHE A 434 -22.85 13.26 -27.39
CA PHE A 434 -23.46 12.12 -26.69
C PHE A 434 -22.44 11.02 -26.29
N HIS A 435 -21.18 11.37 -26.06
CA HIS A 435 -20.11 10.43 -25.71
C HIS A 435 -19.94 10.27 -24.20
N VAL A 436 -19.45 9.09 -23.80
CA VAL A 436 -19.03 8.76 -22.43
C VAL A 436 -17.97 9.77 -21.99
N GLY A 437 -18.28 10.56 -20.96
CA GLY A 437 -17.44 11.65 -20.45
C GLY A 437 -16.71 11.29 -19.15
N PRO A 438 -15.87 12.19 -18.62
CA PRO A 438 -15.12 11.97 -17.38
C PRO A 438 -16.00 11.64 -16.16
N GLN A 439 -17.23 12.16 -16.11
CA GLN A 439 -18.21 11.85 -15.06
C GLN A 439 -18.71 10.40 -15.14
N ASP A 440 -19.00 9.92 -16.35
CA ASP A 440 -19.44 8.53 -16.58
C ASP A 440 -18.30 7.56 -16.25
N LEU A 441 -17.07 7.91 -16.65
CA LEU A 441 -15.87 7.16 -16.31
C LEU A 441 -15.69 7.05 -14.79
N LEU A 442 -15.80 8.17 -14.07
CA LEU A 442 -15.71 8.18 -12.61
C LEU A 442 -16.78 7.28 -11.98
N HIS A 443 -18.03 7.35 -12.47
CA HIS A 443 -19.11 6.51 -11.97
C HIS A 443 -18.87 5.03 -12.26
N ALA A 444 -18.46 4.66 -13.47
CA ALA A 444 -18.14 3.29 -13.83
C ALA A 444 -17.00 2.72 -12.98
N LEU A 445 -15.95 3.51 -12.74
CA LEU A 445 -14.84 3.10 -11.88
C LEU A 445 -15.28 2.96 -10.42
N TYR A 446 -16.10 3.89 -9.91
CA TYR A 446 -16.69 3.79 -8.57
C TYR A 446 -17.52 2.50 -8.41
N GLN A 447 -18.37 2.17 -9.39
CA GLN A 447 -19.17 0.94 -9.38
C GLN A 447 -18.27 -0.31 -9.40
N LYS A 448 -17.23 -0.32 -10.24
CA LYS A 448 -16.28 -1.43 -10.32
C LYS A 448 -15.54 -1.65 -9.00
N LEU A 449 -15.21 -0.58 -8.29
CA LEU A 449 -14.51 -0.63 -7.00
C LEU A 449 -15.43 -0.78 -5.79
N LEU A 450 -16.75 -0.73 -5.95
CA LEU A 450 -17.70 -0.78 -4.83
C LEU A 450 -17.51 -2.01 -3.93
N PRO A 451 -17.32 -3.24 -4.45
CA PRO A 451 -17.10 -4.43 -3.61
C PRO A 451 -15.81 -4.37 -2.77
N PHE A 452 -14.82 -3.59 -3.21
CA PHE A 452 -13.59 -3.31 -2.48
C PHE A 452 -13.82 -2.28 -1.38
N LEU A 453 -14.51 -1.20 -1.74
CA LEU A 453 -14.79 -0.07 -0.85
C LEU A 453 -15.65 -0.47 0.34
N ASP A 454 -16.45 -1.53 0.24
CA ASP A 454 -17.22 -2.06 1.38
C ASP A 454 -16.34 -2.46 2.57
N GLN A 455 -15.05 -2.77 2.33
CA GLN A 455 -14.07 -3.06 3.38
C GLN A 455 -13.57 -1.81 4.13
N ASP A 456 -13.80 -0.61 3.58
CA ASP A 456 -13.42 0.65 4.20
C ASP A 456 -14.48 1.73 3.97
N GLN A 457 -15.37 1.87 4.96
CA GLN A 457 -16.47 2.83 4.93
C GLN A 457 -16.01 4.29 4.79
N THR A 458 -14.79 4.62 5.21
CA THR A 458 -14.25 5.99 5.08
C THR A 458 -13.92 6.27 3.61
N LEU A 459 -13.19 5.37 2.95
CA LEU A 459 -12.85 5.50 1.53
C LEU A 459 -14.11 5.46 0.67
N LYS A 460 -15.05 4.55 0.99
CA LYS A 460 -16.36 4.46 0.33
C LYS A 460 -17.12 5.78 0.41
N SER A 461 -17.23 6.37 1.60
CA SER A 461 -17.93 7.63 1.82
C SER A 461 -17.32 8.78 1.02
N ILE A 462 -15.99 8.90 1.01
CA ILE A 462 -15.29 9.94 0.27
C ILE A 462 -15.58 9.83 -1.24
N LEU A 463 -15.40 8.65 -1.84
CA LEU A 463 -15.65 8.47 -3.27
C LEU A 463 -17.13 8.58 -3.62
N HIS A 464 -18.03 8.10 -2.76
CA HIS A 464 -19.46 8.23 -2.96
C HIS A 464 -19.88 9.70 -3.04
N VAL A 465 -19.46 10.52 -2.07
CA VAL A 465 -19.78 11.96 -2.05
C VAL A 465 -19.22 12.68 -3.29
N LYS A 466 -17.97 12.41 -3.66
CA LYS A 466 -17.36 13.04 -4.84
C LYS A 466 -18.05 12.61 -6.13
N THR A 467 -18.30 11.32 -6.30
CA THR A 467 -18.98 10.76 -7.49
C THR A 467 -20.40 11.31 -7.62
N ALA A 468 -21.17 11.32 -6.53
CA ALA A 468 -22.52 11.88 -6.51
C ALA A 468 -22.50 13.38 -6.88
N LYS A 469 -21.57 14.15 -6.29
CA LYS A 469 -21.41 15.57 -6.63
C LYS A 469 -21.08 15.76 -8.10
N SER A 470 -20.12 15.01 -8.64
CA SER A 470 -19.72 15.08 -10.05
C SER A 470 -20.87 14.78 -11.01
N LEU A 471 -21.70 13.77 -10.70
CA LEU A 471 -22.86 13.39 -11.52
C LEU A 471 -23.97 14.43 -11.45
N VAL A 472 -24.25 14.99 -10.27
CA VAL A 472 -25.26 16.05 -10.10
C VAL A 472 -24.85 17.34 -10.81
N THR A 473 -23.54 17.66 -10.85
CA THR A 473 -23.02 18.81 -11.58
C THR A 473 -22.79 18.56 -13.07
N ALA A 474 -23.04 17.34 -13.57
CA ALA A 474 -22.84 17.02 -14.97
C ALA A 474 -23.86 17.80 -15.84
N PRO A 475 -23.45 18.25 -17.04
CA PRO A 475 -24.38 18.88 -17.97
C PRO A 475 -25.51 17.91 -18.32
N ALA A 476 -26.76 18.40 -18.30
CA ALA A 476 -27.92 17.60 -18.61
C ALA A 476 -27.98 17.30 -20.12
N ARG A 477 -27.33 16.20 -20.54
CA ARG A 477 -27.27 15.77 -21.94
C ARG A 477 -28.66 15.61 -22.58
N ALA A 478 -29.66 15.23 -21.79
CA ALA A 478 -31.04 15.11 -22.22
C ALA A 478 -31.70 16.45 -22.63
N LEU A 479 -31.20 17.60 -22.14
CA LEU A 479 -31.71 18.92 -22.55
C LEU A 479 -31.22 19.33 -23.94
N TYR A 480 -30.20 18.67 -24.47
CA TYR A 480 -29.66 18.91 -25.81
C TYR A 480 -30.27 17.97 -26.87
N LEU A 481 -31.18 17.06 -26.48
CA LEU A 481 -31.84 16.11 -27.41
C LEU A 481 -32.69 16.80 -28.48
N GLY A 482 -33.10 18.06 -28.30
CA GLY A 482 -34.03 18.75 -29.20
C GLY A 482 -33.46 19.91 -30.02
N ILE A 483 -32.17 20.25 -29.88
CA ILE A 483 -31.60 21.45 -30.56
C ILE A 483 -31.02 21.12 -31.94
N ASN A 484 -30.76 19.84 -32.25
CA ASN A 484 -30.20 19.42 -33.53
C ASN A 484 -31.19 18.74 -34.50
N GLU A 485 -32.50 18.73 -34.21
CA GLU A 485 -33.52 18.18 -35.12
C GLU A 485 -34.28 19.25 -35.94
N GLN A 486 -33.80 20.50 -35.96
CA GLN A 486 -34.34 21.53 -36.85
C GLN A 486 -33.18 22.23 -37.55
N TRP A 487 -32.78 21.73 -38.73
CA TRP A 487 -32.32 22.48 -39.92
C TRP A 487 -31.95 21.48 -41.05
N LEU A 488 -32.87 20.56 -41.37
CA LEU A 488 -32.87 19.88 -42.66
C LEU A 488 -34.29 19.91 -43.21
N GLY A 489 -34.65 21.08 -43.71
CA GLY A 489 -35.84 21.33 -44.50
C GLY A 489 -35.50 22.37 -45.56
N GLU A 490 -35.30 21.89 -46.78
CA GLU A 490 -35.30 22.63 -48.05
C GLU A 490 -34.06 23.47 -48.37
N ASP A 491 -33.08 22.85 -49.05
CA ASP A 491 -32.85 23.21 -50.45
C ASP A 491 -32.10 22.11 -51.21
N GLN A 492 -32.61 21.80 -52.39
CA GLN A 492 -32.08 20.84 -53.35
C GLN A 492 -30.82 21.40 -54.04
N ASN A 493 -29.69 20.69 -54.00
CA ASN A 493 -28.97 20.22 -55.20
C ASN A 493 -27.60 19.60 -54.86
N ASN A 494 -27.42 18.37 -55.37
CA ASN A 494 -26.20 17.77 -55.95
C ASN A 494 -24.82 18.25 -55.46
N ASP A 495 -24.10 17.41 -54.71
CA ASP A 495 -23.15 16.41 -55.27
C ASP A 495 -22.25 15.84 -54.16
N SER A 496 -21.83 14.58 -54.33
CA SER A 496 -20.80 13.86 -53.55
C SER A 496 -21.22 13.18 -52.23
N ILE A 497 -21.96 12.07 -52.36
CA ILE A 497 -21.91 10.97 -51.39
C ILE A 497 -20.65 10.16 -51.71
N ASP A 498 -19.64 10.23 -50.85
CA ASP A 498 -18.74 9.09 -50.61
C ASP A 498 -17.90 9.28 -49.34
N SER A 499 -17.74 8.19 -48.59
CA SER A 499 -16.83 7.99 -47.46
C SER A 499 -17.18 8.61 -46.09
N CYS A 500 -18.12 8.01 -45.33
CA CYS A 500 -17.95 7.83 -43.87
C CYS A 500 -18.95 6.85 -43.22
N LEU A 501 -19.10 5.64 -43.77
CA LEU A 501 -19.84 4.55 -43.12
C LEU A 501 -19.04 3.26 -43.28
N ASP A 502 -17.99 3.10 -42.49
CA ASP A 502 -17.37 1.80 -42.23
C ASP A 502 -16.51 1.86 -40.96
N LEU A 503 -17.17 1.85 -39.79
CA LEU A 503 -16.61 1.27 -38.55
C LEU A 503 -17.68 1.09 -37.46
N ALA A 504 -18.85 0.51 -37.78
CA ALA A 504 -19.88 0.23 -36.78
C ALA A 504 -20.58 -1.14 -36.96
N THR A 505 -19.90 -2.10 -37.57
CA THR A 505 -20.47 -3.43 -37.87
C THR A 505 -19.46 -4.56 -37.65
N ASN A 506 -18.90 -4.67 -36.43
CA ASN A 506 -18.12 -5.86 -36.06
C ASN A 506 -18.17 -6.24 -34.57
N VAL A 507 -19.37 -6.28 -33.96
CA VAL A 507 -19.59 -7.00 -32.67
C VAL A 507 -20.94 -7.74 -32.65
N ARG A 508 -21.37 -8.33 -33.77
CA ARG A 508 -22.55 -9.21 -33.75
C ARG A 508 -22.39 -10.40 -34.70
N SER A 509 -21.42 -11.25 -34.39
CA SER A 509 -21.24 -12.56 -35.02
C SER A 509 -20.33 -13.44 -34.16
N ALA A 510 -20.86 -13.94 -33.03
CA ALA A 510 -20.28 -15.08 -32.31
C ALA A 510 -21.27 -15.69 -31.29
N ILE A 511 -22.55 -15.85 -31.66
CA ILE A 511 -23.46 -16.81 -30.97
C ILE A 511 -24.41 -17.37 -32.04
N SER A 512 -23.92 -18.33 -32.80
CA SER A 512 -24.74 -19.32 -33.50
C SER A 512 -23.77 -20.36 -34.06
N ASP A 513 -23.54 -21.43 -33.29
CA ASP A 513 -23.16 -22.75 -33.79
C ASP A 513 -23.25 -23.74 -32.62
N ILE A 514 -24.47 -24.21 -32.36
CA ILE A 514 -24.72 -25.49 -31.70
C ILE A 514 -25.13 -26.44 -32.83
N PRO A 515 -24.41 -27.54 -33.09
CA PRO A 515 -24.95 -28.63 -33.88
C PRO A 515 -25.77 -29.55 -32.98
N ASP A 516 -27.06 -29.67 -33.32
CA ASP A 516 -27.90 -30.80 -32.93
C ASP A 516 -27.24 -32.12 -33.34
N TYR A 517 -27.02 -33.00 -32.37
CA TYR A 517 -26.91 -34.44 -32.62
C TYR A 517 -28.13 -35.12 -32.01
N SER A 518 -29.02 -35.58 -32.89
CA SER A 518 -30.00 -36.61 -32.58
C SER A 518 -29.63 -37.87 -33.36
N VAL A 519 -29.26 -38.91 -32.61
CA VAL A 519 -29.50 -40.36 -32.72
C VAL A 519 -28.40 -41.08 -31.95
#